data_AF-A0A1V3XXN2-F1
#
_entry.id   AF-A0A1V3XXN2-F1
#
_cell.length_a   1.000
_cell.length_b   1.000
_cell.length_c   1.000
_cell.angle_alpha   90.00
_cell.angle_beta   90.00
_cell.angle_gamma   90.00
#
_symmetry.space_group_name_H-M   'P 1'
#
loop_
_entity.id
_entity.type
_entity.pdbx_description
1 polymer ?
#
loop_
_entity_poly.entity_id
_entity_poly.type
_entity_poly.pdbx_seq_one_letter_code
_entity_poly.pdbx_strand_id
1 'polypeptide(L)'
;MGDAIEIANVAKVVQLRNEPEVAAMLDTLNPSMDFAAGEAAGEMRKAAAEEFRFHIGLAQLAGNALLDLFLRIIGELVRRHWSSTGGQPPAAADVVAVEHAHLRILQAIRAGDDSLARYRIRRHLDAATTWWL
;
A
#
# COMPACT_ATOMS: atom_id res chain seq x y z
N MET A 1 0.21 -16.46 -1.87
CA MET A 1 0.58 -16.66 -0.44
C MET A 1 0.69 -15.33 0.31
N GLY A 2 1.24 -14.27 -0.29
CA GLY A 2 1.29 -12.92 0.30
C GLY A 2 -0.09 -12.34 0.68
N ASP A 3 -1.11 -12.51 -0.17
CA ASP A 3 -2.41 -11.85 0.06
C ASP A 3 -3.09 -12.27 1.36
N ALA A 4 -2.95 -13.53 1.76
CA ALA A 4 -3.54 -14.02 3.00
C ALA A 4 -2.91 -13.33 4.23
N ILE A 5 -1.61 -13.00 4.15
CA ILE A 5 -0.87 -12.32 5.20
C ILE A 5 -1.28 -10.84 5.27
N GLU A 6 -1.36 -10.16 4.13
CA GLU A 6 -1.84 -8.77 4.04
C GLU A 6 -3.27 -8.61 4.58
N ILE A 7 -4.17 -9.54 4.23
CA ILE A 7 -5.55 -9.55 4.73
C ILE A 7 -5.60 -9.79 6.25
N ALA A 8 -4.76 -10.68 6.77
CA ALA A 8 -4.67 -10.92 8.20
C ALA A 8 -4.13 -9.69 8.95
N ASN A 9 -3.14 -8.99 8.39
CA ASN A 9 -2.64 -7.73 8.93
C ASN A 9 -3.76 -6.68 8.99
N VAL A 10 -4.51 -6.48 7.91
CA VAL A 10 -5.65 -5.54 7.90
C VAL A 10 -6.65 -5.88 8.99
N ALA A 11 -7.02 -7.15 9.15
CA ALA A 11 -7.93 -7.59 10.22
C ALA A 11 -7.37 -7.23 11.62
N LYS A 12 -6.06 -7.40 11.82
CA LYS A 12 -5.39 -7.03 13.07
C LYS A 12 -5.40 -5.52 13.29
N VAL A 13 -5.11 -4.71 12.27
CA VAL A 13 -5.13 -3.25 12.38
C VAL A 13 -6.54 -2.74 12.68
N VAL A 14 -7.59 -3.34 12.12
CA VAL A 14 -8.99 -3.01 12.45
C VAL A 14 -9.27 -3.21 13.94
N GLN A 15 -8.73 -4.27 14.55
CA GLN A 15 -8.89 -4.53 15.99
C GLN A 15 -8.17 -3.48 16.85
N LEU A 16 -6.98 -3.04 16.42
CA LEU A 16 -6.14 -2.09 17.16
C LEU A 16 -6.48 -0.62 16.87
N ARG A 17 -7.39 -0.32 15.94
CA ARG A 17 -7.64 1.03 15.39
C ARG A 17 -7.92 2.13 16.42
N ASN A 18 -8.41 1.77 17.61
CA ASN A 18 -8.74 2.72 18.68
C ASN A 18 -7.54 3.03 19.57
N GLU A 19 -6.42 2.32 19.41
CA GLU A 19 -5.17 2.64 20.09
C GLU A 19 -4.62 3.96 19.52
N PRO A 20 -4.28 4.96 20.37
CA PRO A 20 -3.89 6.28 19.90
C PRO A 20 -2.70 6.28 18.92
N GLU A 21 -1.72 5.41 19.16
CA GLU A 21 -0.54 5.27 18.30
C GLU A 21 -0.92 4.70 16.92
N VAL A 22 -1.85 3.75 16.89
CA VAL A 22 -2.36 3.16 15.64
C VAL A 22 -3.17 4.18 14.86
N ALA A 23 -4.06 4.92 15.52
CA ALA A 23 -4.83 5.98 14.88
C ALA A 23 -3.93 7.07 14.27
N ALA A 24 -2.93 7.53 15.02
CA ALA A 24 -1.96 8.52 14.54
C ALA A 24 -1.16 8.00 13.34
N MET A 25 -0.69 6.74 13.39
CA MET A 25 0.04 6.14 12.28
C MET A 25 -0.84 5.98 11.04
N LEU A 26 -2.12 5.57 11.17
CA LEU A 26 -3.07 5.48 10.06
C LEU A 26 -3.24 6.82 9.32
N ASP A 27 -3.16 7.95 10.03
CA ASP A 27 -3.21 9.29 9.43
C ASP A 27 -1.99 9.61 8.56
N THR A 28 -0.82 9.09 8.91
CA THR A 28 0.38 9.19 8.08
C THR A 28 0.32 8.34 6.82
N LEU A 29 -0.52 7.29 6.79
CA LEU A 29 -0.69 6.41 5.64
C LEU A 29 -1.63 6.95 4.57
N ASN A 30 -2.31 8.08 4.82
CA ASN A 30 -3.07 8.72 3.76
C ASN A 30 -2.12 9.09 2.60
N PRO A 31 -2.50 8.84 1.33
CA PRO A 31 -1.70 9.22 0.18
C PRO A 31 -1.51 10.73 0.15
N SER A 32 -0.32 11.18 -0.24
CA SER A 32 -0.06 12.59 -0.50
C SER A 32 -0.85 13.00 -1.74
N MET A 33 -1.80 13.93 -1.63
CA MET A 33 -2.61 14.40 -2.78
C MET A 33 -1.80 15.17 -3.85
N ASP A 34 -0.47 15.18 -3.77
CA ASP A 34 0.46 15.95 -4.60
C ASP A 34 1.04 15.14 -5.77
N PHE A 35 0.24 14.32 -6.45
CA PHE A 35 0.59 13.78 -7.78
C PHE A 35 0.22 14.81 -8.86
N ALA A 36 0.81 16.01 -8.77
CA ALA A 36 0.72 17.01 -9.82
C ALA A 36 1.73 16.66 -10.92
N ALA A 37 1.21 16.11 -12.02
CA ALA A 37 1.84 15.89 -13.34
C ALA A 37 3.31 16.36 -13.50
N GLY A 38 4.26 15.60 -12.94
CA GLY A 38 5.69 15.70 -13.21
C GLY A 38 6.18 14.64 -14.19
N GLU A 39 7.48 14.66 -14.54
CA GLU A 39 8.09 13.73 -15.48
C GLU A 39 7.75 12.26 -15.18
N ALA A 40 7.27 11.53 -16.19
CA ALA A 40 6.67 10.20 -16.05
C ALA A 40 7.52 9.16 -15.29
N ALA A 41 8.85 9.24 -15.38
CA ALA A 41 9.76 8.34 -14.67
C ALA A 41 9.90 8.68 -13.17
N GLY A 42 9.79 9.96 -12.80
CA GLY A 42 9.76 10.40 -11.41
C GLY A 42 8.48 9.97 -10.72
N GLU A 43 7.34 10.14 -11.41
CA GLU A 43 6.02 9.75 -10.91
C GLU A 43 5.89 8.24 -10.68
N MET A 44 6.46 7.40 -11.56
CA MET A 44 6.47 5.95 -11.36
C MET A 44 7.22 5.53 -10.09
N ARG A 45 8.42 6.06 -9.86
CA ARG A 45 9.21 5.71 -8.66
C ARG A 45 8.48 6.15 -7.40
N LYS A 46 7.83 7.31 -7.44
CA LYS A 46 7.02 7.82 -6.34
C LYS A 46 5.81 6.91 -6.09
N ALA A 47 5.07 6.52 -7.12
CA ALA A 47 3.93 5.61 -7.01
C ALA A 47 4.31 4.24 -6.43
N ALA A 48 5.41 3.65 -6.91
CA ALA A 48 5.92 2.39 -6.36
C ALA A 48 6.35 2.54 -4.90
N ALA A 49 7.03 3.64 -4.55
CA ALA A 49 7.41 3.92 -3.17
C ALA A 49 6.19 4.07 -2.24
N GLU A 50 5.14 4.76 -2.70
CA GLU A 50 3.90 4.92 -1.95
C GLU A 50 3.15 3.60 -1.77
N GLU A 51 3.11 2.74 -2.80
CA GLU A 51 2.55 1.38 -2.69
C GLU A 51 3.25 0.56 -1.60
N PHE A 52 4.59 0.49 -1.62
CA PHE A 52 5.32 -0.23 -0.57
C PHE A 52 5.17 0.43 0.80
N ARG A 53 5.17 1.76 0.88
CA ARG A 53 4.98 2.51 2.13
C ARG A 53 3.66 2.16 2.80
N PHE A 54 2.58 2.07 2.03
CA PHE A 54 1.26 1.69 2.51
C PHE A 54 1.26 0.29 3.14
N HIS A 55 1.75 -0.71 2.41
CA HIS A 55 1.79 -2.11 2.86
C HIS A 55 2.74 -2.32 4.06
N ILE A 56 3.90 -1.67 4.05
CA ILE A 56 4.83 -1.64 5.19
C ILE A 56 4.15 -1.08 6.43
N GLY A 57 3.44 0.04 6.29
CA GLY A 57 2.70 0.66 7.39
C GLY A 57 1.68 -0.28 8.03
N LEU A 58 0.90 -1.00 7.21
CA LEU A 58 -0.05 -2.00 7.71
C LEU A 58 0.65 -3.17 8.41
N ALA A 59 1.79 -3.64 7.87
CA ALA A 59 2.58 -4.68 8.51
C ALA A 59 3.12 -4.24 9.88
N GLN A 60 3.60 -3.01 9.99
CA GLN A 60 4.11 -2.44 11.23
C GLN A 60 3.00 -2.28 12.27
N LEU A 61 1.86 -1.72 11.88
CA LEU A 61 0.67 -1.60 12.73
C LEU A 61 0.15 -2.95 13.22
N ALA A 62 0.26 -4.00 12.40
CA ALA A 62 -0.12 -5.36 12.78
C ALA A 62 0.94 -6.07 13.65
N GLY A 63 2.11 -5.46 13.88
CA GLY A 63 3.24 -6.09 14.58
C GLY A 63 3.91 -7.21 13.77
N ASN A 64 3.73 -7.22 12.44
CA ASN A 64 4.24 -8.26 11.56
C ASN A 64 5.63 -7.91 11.01
N ALA A 65 6.65 -8.12 11.85
CA ALA A 65 8.05 -7.81 11.52
C ALA A 65 8.58 -8.58 10.30
N LEU A 66 8.07 -9.79 10.04
CA LEU A 66 8.48 -10.58 8.89
C LEU A 66 8.02 -9.94 7.58
N LEU A 67 6.73 -9.56 7.50
CA LEU A 67 6.21 -8.91 6.28
C LEU A 67 6.81 -7.52 6.09
N ASP A 68 7.00 -6.74 7.17
CA ASP A 68 7.70 -5.44 7.11
C ASP A 68 9.09 -5.58 6.46
N LEU A 69 9.91 -6.50 6.96
CA LEU A 69 11.24 -6.75 6.40
C LEU A 69 11.18 -7.21 4.94
N PHE A 70 10.25 -8.12 4.63
CA PHE A 70 10.12 -8.66 3.27
C PHE A 70 9.71 -7.59 2.26
N LEU A 71 8.75 -6.73 2.60
CA LEU A 71 8.31 -5.63 1.75
C LEU A 71 9.41 -4.59 1.54
N ARG A 72 10.22 -4.30 2.57
CA ARG A 72 11.40 -3.42 2.43
C ARG A 72 12.44 -3.99 1.46
N ILE A 73 12.70 -5.29 1.53
CA ILE A 73 13.63 -5.97 0.63
C ILE A 73 13.09 -5.93 -0.81
N ILE A 74 11.81 -6.29 -1.02
CA ILE A 74 11.20 -6.26 -2.34
C ILE A 74 11.23 -4.83 -2.90
N GLY A 75 10.76 -3.83 -2.14
CA GLY A 75 10.74 -2.44 -2.58
C GLY A 75 12.12 -1.92 -3.00
N GLU A 76 13.17 -2.35 -2.32
CA GLU A 76 14.55 -2.00 -2.69
C GLU A 76 15.03 -2.72 -3.96
N LEU A 77 14.70 -4.00 -4.14
CA LEU A 77 15.01 -4.76 -5.37
C LEU A 77 14.30 -4.16 -6.59
N VAL A 78 13.01 -3.89 -6.42
CA VAL A 78 12.14 -3.15 -7.32
C VAL A 78 12.86 -1.87 -7.75
N ARG A 79 13.14 -0.97 -6.80
CA ARG A 79 13.79 0.33 -7.07
C ARG A 79 15.10 0.20 -7.87
N ARG A 80 15.93 -0.80 -7.56
CA ARG A 80 17.19 -1.08 -8.28
C ARG A 80 16.94 -1.57 -9.70
N HIS A 81 15.98 -2.47 -9.89
CA HIS A 81 15.64 -3.03 -11.19
C HIS A 81 15.14 -1.95 -12.16
N TRP A 82 14.26 -1.04 -11.73
CA TRP A 82 13.82 0.07 -12.60
C TRP A 82 14.94 1.06 -12.92
N SER A 83 15.86 1.28 -11.98
CA SER A 83 17.03 2.12 -12.22
C SER A 83 17.94 1.57 -13.31
N SER A 84 17.98 0.25 -13.50
CA SER A 84 18.84 -0.40 -14.50
C SER A 84 18.15 -0.71 -15.84
N THR A 85 16.82 -0.94 -15.85
CA THR A 85 16.09 -1.41 -17.03
C THR A 85 15.22 -0.36 -17.72
N GLY A 86 14.95 0.79 -17.06
CA GLY A 86 14.11 1.83 -17.66
C GLY A 86 12.69 1.37 -17.95
N GLY A 87 12.12 0.53 -17.08
CA GLY A 87 10.79 -0.07 -17.27
C GLY A 87 9.68 0.93 -17.58
N GLN A 88 8.66 0.47 -18.30
CA GLN A 88 7.55 1.32 -18.74
C GLN A 88 6.72 1.80 -17.55
N PRO A 89 6.45 3.11 -17.42
CA PRO A 89 5.68 3.64 -16.30
C PRO A 89 4.21 3.18 -16.34
N PRO A 90 3.58 2.93 -15.18
CA PRO A 90 2.14 2.74 -15.10
C PRO A 90 1.42 4.00 -15.60
N ALA A 91 0.22 3.84 -16.14
CA ALA A 91 -0.55 5.00 -16.58
C ALA A 91 -0.93 5.86 -15.36
N ALA A 92 -1.02 7.19 -15.53
CA ALA A 92 -1.41 8.08 -14.44
C ALA A 92 -2.79 7.71 -13.84
N ALA A 93 -3.71 7.20 -14.66
CA ALA A 93 -5.01 6.71 -14.22
C ALA A 93 -4.91 5.50 -13.29
N ASP A 94 -3.92 4.63 -13.52
CA ASP A 94 -3.66 3.46 -12.68
C ASP A 94 -3.18 3.91 -11.29
N VAL A 95 -2.19 4.82 -11.23
CA VAL A 95 -1.68 5.39 -9.98
C VAL A 95 -2.80 5.97 -9.12
N VAL A 96 -3.66 6.81 -9.72
CA VAL A 96 -4.82 7.41 -9.03
C VAL A 96 -5.80 6.35 -8.54
N ALA A 97 -6.02 5.27 -9.30
CA ALA A 97 -6.90 4.19 -8.90
C ALA A 97 -6.38 3.44 -7.65
N VAL A 98 -5.06 3.26 -7.52
CA VAL A 98 -4.43 2.66 -6.34
C VAL A 98 -4.52 3.57 -5.12
N GLU A 99 -4.23 4.85 -5.25
CA GLU A 99 -4.38 5.79 -4.13
C GLU A 99 -5.82 5.84 -3.60
N HIS A 100 -6.79 5.85 -4.50
CA HIS A 100 -8.21 5.74 -4.14
C HIS A 100 -8.55 4.39 -3.49
N ALA A 101 -7.87 3.30 -3.85
CA ALA A 101 -8.04 2.01 -3.18
C ALA A 101 -7.50 2.08 -1.74
N HIS A 102 -6.28 2.59 -1.54
CA HIS A 102 -5.66 2.78 -0.22
C HIS A 102 -6.53 3.64 0.70
N LEU A 103 -7.01 4.79 0.22
CA LEU A 103 -7.90 5.67 0.98
C LEU A 103 -9.16 4.94 1.46
N ARG A 104 -9.79 4.17 0.56
CA ARG A 104 -11.00 3.41 0.92
C ARG A 104 -10.69 2.28 1.89
N ILE A 105 -9.52 1.66 1.83
CA ILE A 105 -9.09 0.67 2.82
C ILE A 105 -8.93 1.34 4.19
N LEU A 106 -8.20 2.46 4.27
CA LEU A 106 -8.00 3.20 5.52
C LEU A 106 -9.32 3.69 6.12
N GLN A 107 -10.26 4.17 5.30
CA GLN A 107 -11.60 4.56 5.76
C GLN A 107 -12.36 3.38 6.40
N ALA A 108 -12.32 2.19 5.78
CA ALA A 108 -12.95 1.01 6.34
C ALA A 108 -12.29 0.57 7.66
N ILE A 109 -10.95 0.64 7.72
CA ILE A 109 -10.18 0.36 8.95
C ILE A 109 -10.61 1.31 10.06
N ARG A 110 -10.61 2.63 9.83
CA ARG A 110 -11.02 3.65 10.81
C ARG A 110 -12.46 3.45 11.28
N ALA A 111 -13.37 3.09 10.38
CA ALA A 111 -14.76 2.80 10.71
C ALA A 111 -14.93 1.50 11.52
N GLY A 112 -13.92 0.64 11.58
CA GLY A 112 -14.02 -0.66 12.23
C GLY A 112 -14.74 -1.72 11.41
N ASP A 113 -14.99 -1.48 10.12
CA ASP A 113 -15.67 -2.41 9.23
C ASP A 113 -14.67 -3.44 8.69
N ASP A 114 -14.42 -4.46 9.51
CA ASP A 114 -13.45 -5.53 9.22
C ASP A 114 -13.77 -6.30 7.93
N SER A 115 -15.05 -6.55 7.65
CA SER A 115 -15.46 -7.27 6.42
C SER A 115 -15.16 -6.42 5.19
N LEU A 116 -15.52 -5.14 5.22
CA LEU A 116 -15.28 -4.21 4.12
C LEU A 116 -13.78 -3.93 3.92
N ALA A 117 -13.01 -3.79 5.00
CA ALA A 117 -11.57 -3.57 4.93
C ALA A 117 -10.86 -4.76 4.26
N ARG A 118 -11.19 -5.99 4.69
CA ARG A 118 -10.65 -7.22 4.10
C ARG A 118 -11.05 -7.43 2.64
N TYR A 119 -12.30 -7.12 2.30
CA TYR A 119 -12.76 -7.15 0.91
C TYR A 119 -11.99 -6.15 0.03
N ARG A 120 -11.81 -4.92 0.52
CA ARG A 120 -11.12 -3.85 -0.23
C ARG A 120 -9.63 -4.16 -0.44
N ILE A 121 -8.91 -4.64 0.58
CA ILE A 121 -7.49 -5.01 0.41
C ILE A 121 -7.34 -6.22 -0.52
N ARG A 122 -8.24 -7.23 -0.45
CA ARG A 122 -8.25 -8.34 -1.40
C ARG A 122 -8.38 -7.83 -2.84
N ARG A 123 -9.39 -6.99 -3.09
CA ARG A 123 -9.63 -6.41 -4.42
C ARG A 123 -8.45 -5.56 -4.90
N HIS A 124 -7.79 -4.82 -4.01
CA HIS A 124 -6.58 -4.06 -4.32
C HIS A 124 -5.45 -4.97 -4.79
N LEU A 125 -5.17 -6.05 -4.04
CA LEU A 125 -4.12 -7.01 -4.38
C LEU A 125 -4.40 -7.76 -5.70
N ASP A 126 -5.67 -8.10 -5.96
CA ASP A 126 -6.11 -8.71 -7.22
C ASP A 126 -5.91 -7.75 -8.41
N ALA A 127 -6.03 -6.44 -8.20
CA ALA A 127 -5.76 -5.42 -9.22
C ALA A 127 -4.25 -5.18 -9.40
N ALA A 128 -3.49 -5.10 -8.30
CA ALA A 128 -2.05 -4.84 -8.30
C ALA A 128 -1.22 -5.99 -8.89
N THR A 129 -1.70 -7.24 -8.81
CA THR A 129 -1.07 -8.38 -9.51
C THR A 129 -1.06 -8.22 -11.03
N THR A 130 -1.91 -7.35 -11.58
CA THR A 130 -1.92 -7.01 -13.00
C THR A 130 -0.82 -5.98 -13.37
N TRP A 131 -0.17 -5.34 -12.39
CA TRP A 131 0.86 -4.32 -12.63
C TRP A 131 2.30 -4.86 -12.55
N TRP A 132 2.48 -6.01 -11.89
CA TRP A 132 3.79 -6.65 -11.71
C TRP A 132 4.10 -7.79 -12.70
N LEU A 133 3.19 -8.05 -13.64
CA LEU A 133 3.39 -8.94 -14.80
C LEU A 133 3.54 -8.11 -16.08
#